data_AF-A0A7X6UFR7-F1
#
_entry.id   AF-A0A7X6UFR7-F1
#
_cell.length_a   1.000
_cell.length_b   1.000
_cell.length_c   1.000
_cell.angle_alpha   90.00
_cell.angle_beta   90.00
_cell.angle_gamma   90.00
#
_symmetry.space_group_name_H-M   'P 1'
#
loop_
_entity.id
_entity.type
_entity.pdbx_description
1 polymer ?
#
loop_
_entity_poly.entity_id
_entity_poly.type
_entity_poly.pdbx_seq_one_letter_code
_entity_poly.pdbx_strand_id
1 'polypeptide(L)'
;MTAITDYWSRSINLLENETGAGQVLLKQLNPEQERAVLTTEGPLLILAGAGSGKTRVVTRRVAWLIQEKGVHPGRILAITFTNKAADEMRERVIQLIGPQSRGSWIGTFHAMMLRILRRHA
;
A
#
# COMPACT_ATOMS: atom_id res chain seq x y z
N MET A 1 15.31 30.92 26.15
CA MET A 1 16.30 30.25 25.27
C MET A 1 15.88 28.80 24.93
N THR A 2 14.57 28.51 24.87
CA THR A 2 14.01 27.15 24.78
C THR A 2 13.18 26.92 23.51
N ALA A 3 12.63 27.98 22.90
CA ALA A 3 11.75 27.85 21.73
C ALA A 3 12.49 27.53 20.41
N ILE A 4 13.73 27.98 20.27
CA ILE A 4 14.54 27.74 19.05
C ILE A 4 15.03 26.29 19.03
N THR A 5 15.51 25.77 20.16
CA THR A 5 15.97 24.38 20.29
C THR A 5 14.84 23.40 20.00
N ASP A 6 13.63 23.65 20.50
CA ASP A 6 12.44 22.84 20.21
C ASP A 6 12.05 22.86 18.73
N TYR A 7 12.17 24.00 18.04
CA TYR A 7 11.83 24.10 16.62
C TYR A 7 12.82 23.31 15.73
N TRP A 8 14.11 23.40 16.03
CA TRP A 8 15.13 22.63 15.32
C TRP A 8 15.02 21.14 15.63
N SER A 9 14.79 20.74 16.88
CA SER A 9 14.57 19.33 17.24
C SER A 9 13.28 18.76 16.61
N ARG A 10 12.20 19.53 16.53
CA ARG A 10 10.95 19.11 15.88
C ARG A 10 11.10 19.02 14.37
N SER A 11 11.87 19.91 13.75
CA SER A 11 12.19 19.86 12.30
C SER A 11 13.10 18.68 11.97
N ILE A 12 14.10 18.36 12.82
CA ILE A 12 14.97 17.18 12.65
C ILE A 12 14.17 15.88 12.75
N ASN A 13 13.26 15.76 13.73
CA ASN A 13 12.38 14.58 13.88
C ASN A 13 11.40 14.39 12.72
N LEU A 14 10.99 15.48 12.05
CA LEU A 14 10.15 15.41 10.85
C LEU A 14 10.94 14.86 9.66
N LEU A 15 12.19 15.30 9.48
CA LEU A 15 13.08 14.84 8.41
C LEU A 15 13.54 13.38 8.60
N GLU A 16 13.76 12.93 9.84
CA GLU A 16 14.08 11.52 10.14
C GLU A 16 12.88 10.58 9.95
N ASN A 17 11.64 11.05 10.18
CA ASN A 17 10.44 10.26 9.94
C ASN A 17 10.10 10.07 8.46
N GLU A 18 10.52 11.00 7.60
CA GLU A 18 10.24 10.95 6.16
C GLU A 18 11.04 9.85 5.43
N THR A 19 12.16 9.39 5.99
CA THR A 19 13.00 8.32 5.39
C THR A 19 12.82 6.95 6.05
N GLY A 20 12.19 6.87 7.23
CA GLY A 20 12.00 5.61 7.98
C GLY A 20 10.79 4.77 7.56
N ALA A 21 9.70 5.40 7.09
CA ALA A 21 8.44 4.71 6.78
C ALA A 21 8.58 3.74 5.59
N GLY A 22 9.21 4.19 4.49
CA GLY A 22 9.48 3.37 3.32
C GLY A 22 10.33 2.14 3.63
N GLN A 23 11.34 2.28 4.50
CA GLN A 23 12.14 1.14 4.93
C GLN A 23 11.29 0.07 5.63
N VAL A 24 10.30 0.44 6.43
CA VAL A 24 9.40 -0.51 7.10
C VAL A 24 8.60 -1.33 6.09
N LEU A 25 8.14 -0.71 5.00
CA LEU A 25 7.40 -1.40 3.94
C LEU A 25 8.23 -2.38 3.11
N LEU A 26 9.56 -2.27 3.14
CA LEU A 26 10.47 -3.18 2.43
C LEU A 26 11.13 -4.23 3.36
N LYS A 27 11.09 -4.05 4.68
CA LYS A 27 11.65 -5.01 5.66
C LYS A 27 11.15 -6.44 5.46
N GLN A 28 12.03 -7.44 5.47
CA GLN A 28 11.67 -8.87 5.30
C GLN A 28 11.08 -9.23 3.92
N LEU A 29 11.36 -8.44 2.89
CA LEU A 29 11.22 -8.88 1.50
C LEU A 29 12.53 -9.49 1.02
N ASN A 30 12.44 -10.50 0.16
CA ASN A 30 13.60 -10.89 -0.63
C ASN A 30 13.78 -9.92 -1.83
N PRO A 31 14.92 -9.94 -2.52
CA PRO A 31 15.20 -8.99 -3.60
C PRO A 31 14.17 -8.96 -4.72
N GLU A 32 13.59 -10.12 -5.07
CA GLU A 32 12.56 -10.22 -6.12
C GLU A 32 11.23 -9.61 -5.68
N GLN A 33 10.83 -9.85 -4.44
CA GLN A 33 9.64 -9.26 -3.84
C GLN A 33 9.78 -7.74 -3.69
N GLU A 34 10.95 -7.28 -3.27
CA GLU A 34 11.28 -5.85 -3.17
C GLU A 34 11.20 -5.18 -4.55
N ARG A 35 11.85 -5.76 -5.57
CA ARG A 35 11.76 -5.27 -6.95
C ARG A 35 10.30 -5.19 -7.42
N ALA A 36 9.48 -6.20 -7.12
CA ALA A 36 8.06 -6.20 -7.45
C ALA A 36 7.24 -5.10 -6.72
N VAL A 37 7.64 -4.70 -5.52
CA VAL A 37 7.02 -3.57 -4.79
C VAL A 37 7.47 -2.23 -5.40
N LEU A 38 8.75 -2.09 -5.74
CA LEU A 38 9.36 -0.85 -6.21
C LEU A 38 9.03 -0.51 -7.67
N THR A 39 8.84 -1.50 -8.54
CA THR A 39 8.50 -1.32 -9.96
C THR A 39 7.06 -0.84 -10.11
N THR A 40 6.82 0.45 -9.92
CA THR A 40 5.49 1.05 -9.78
C THR A 40 4.85 1.45 -11.11
N GLU A 41 5.67 1.87 -12.06
CA GLU A 41 5.23 2.33 -13.37
C GLU A 41 5.17 1.21 -14.40
N GLY A 42 4.24 1.38 -15.36
CA GLY A 42 4.06 0.44 -16.46
C GLY A 42 3.46 -0.92 -16.05
N PRO A 43 3.23 -1.80 -17.05
CA PRO A 43 2.70 -3.13 -16.79
C PRO A 43 3.76 -4.03 -16.14
N LEU A 44 3.36 -4.72 -15.07
CA LEU A 44 4.20 -5.70 -14.37
C LEU A 44 3.46 -7.04 -14.22
N LEU A 45 4.10 -8.13 -14.64
CA LEU A 45 3.64 -9.50 -14.40
C LEU A 45 4.52 -10.16 -13.34
N ILE A 46 3.89 -10.67 -12.28
CA ILE A 46 4.59 -11.40 -11.22
C ILE A 46 4.21 -12.89 -11.30
N LEU A 47 5.15 -13.73 -11.70
CA LEU A 47 5.00 -15.18 -11.70
C LEU A 47 5.46 -15.74 -10.35
N ALA A 48 4.55 -16.41 -9.63
CA ALA A 48 4.79 -16.73 -8.24
C ALA A 48 4.13 -18.04 -7.81
N GLY A 49 4.94 -19.01 -7.37
CA GLY A 49 4.51 -20.31 -6.88
C GLY A 49 3.75 -20.27 -5.55
N ALA A 50 3.26 -21.40 -5.07
CA ALA A 50 2.67 -21.50 -3.73
C ALA A 50 3.69 -21.06 -2.65
N GLY A 51 3.22 -20.42 -1.57
CA GLY A 51 4.10 -19.98 -0.46
C GLY A 51 5.05 -18.82 -0.74
N SER A 52 5.21 -18.38 -2.00
CA SER A 52 6.16 -17.32 -2.41
C SER A 52 5.86 -15.89 -1.92
N GLY A 53 4.80 -15.69 -1.13
CA GLY A 53 4.46 -14.38 -0.58
C GLY A 53 3.70 -13.44 -1.53
N LYS A 54 3.03 -13.96 -2.57
CA LYS A 54 2.19 -13.18 -3.52
C LYS A 54 1.36 -12.07 -2.85
N THR A 55 0.55 -12.45 -1.86
CA THR A 55 -0.31 -11.51 -1.14
C THR A 55 0.51 -10.45 -0.40
N ARG A 56 1.64 -10.82 0.21
CA ARG A 56 2.54 -9.88 0.91
C ARG A 56 3.08 -8.83 -0.05
N VAL A 57 3.48 -9.23 -1.26
CA VAL A 57 3.97 -8.32 -2.31
C VAL A 57 2.87 -7.34 -2.72
N VAL A 58 1.68 -7.84 -3.05
CA VAL A 58 0.56 -6.98 -3.48
C VAL A 58 0.16 -5.99 -2.39
N THR A 59 0.04 -6.41 -1.13
CA THR A 59 -0.34 -5.50 -0.03
C THR A 59 0.72 -4.44 0.23
N ARG A 60 2.01 -4.80 0.14
CA ARG A 60 3.10 -3.84 0.32
C ARG A 60 3.24 -2.89 -0.85
N ARG A 61 2.97 -3.35 -2.07
CA ARG A 61 2.92 -2.48 -3.26
C ARG A 61 1.81 -1.44 -3.13
N VAL A 62 0.62 -1.82 -2.67
CA VAL A 62 -0.46 -0.84 -2.40
C VAL A 62 -0.04 0.16 -1.35
N ALA A 63 0.54 -0.30 -0.23
CA ALA A 63 1.05 0.57 0.82
C ALA A 63 2.13 1.54 0.31
N TRP A 64 3.08 1.04 -0.48
CA TRP A 64 4.18 1.80 -1.08
C TRP A 64 3.65 2.87 -2.04
N LEU A 65 2.68 2.55 -2.89
CA LEU A 65 2.07 3.52 -3.78
C LEU A 65 1.43 4.68 -3.00
N ILE A 66 0.77 4.39 -1.87
CA ILE A 66 0.11 5.43 -1.07
C ILE A 66 1.13 6.26 -0.28
N GLN A 67 1.97 5.62 0.52
CA GLN A 67 2.87 6.32 1.43
C GLN A 67 4.07 6.96 0.73
N GLU A 68 4.73 6.22 -0.15
CA GLU A 68 6.01 6.65 -0.73
C GLU A 68 5.84 7.33 -2.09
N LYS A 69 4.86 6.91 -2.89
CA LYS A 69 4.55 7.56 -4.18
C LYS A 69 3.45 8.61 -4.08
N GLY A 70 2.84 8.80 -2.91
CA GLY A 70 1.78 9.79 -2.71
C GLY A 70 0.54 9.56 -3.56
N VAL A 71 0.30 8.33 -4.03
CA VAL A 71 -0.87 8.01 -4.85
C VAL A 71 -2.11 8.07 -3.97
N HIS A 72 -3.07 8.92 -4.35
CA HIS A 72 -4.33 9.02 -3.64
C HIS A 72 -5.03 7.63 -3.61
N PRO A 73 -5.45 7.11 -2.44
CA PRO A 73 -6.00 5.75 -2.30
C PRO A 73 -7.14 5.45 -3.28
N GLY A 74 -8.03 6.42 -3.53
CA GLY A 74 -9.12 6.30 -4.50
C GLY A 74 -8.70 6.06 -5.95
N ARG A 75 -7.40 6.14 -6.28
CA ARG A 75 -6.82 5.82 -7.60
C ARG A 75 -6.24 4.40 -7.67
N ILE A 76 -6.34 3.62 -6.60
CA ILE A 76 -5.83 2.25 -6.53
C ILE A 76 -6.99 1.26 -6.58
N LEU A 77 -6.90 0.32 -7.51
CA LEU A 77 -7.82 -0.81 -7.68
C LEU A 77 -7.07 -2.12 -7.47
N ALA A 78 -7.47 -2.90 -6.47
CA ALA A 78 -6.95 -4.23 -6.20
C ALA A 78 -8.11 -5.24 -6.19
N ILE A 79 -8.07 -6.19 -7.14
CA ILE A 79 -9.14 -7.16 -7.35
C ILE A 79 -8.66 -8.56 -7.02
N THR A 80 -9.54 -9.35 -6.41
CA THR A 80 -9.34 -10.78 -6.17
C THR A 80 -10.62 -11.57 -6.47
N PHE A 81 -10.55 -12.90 -6.40
CA PHE A 81 -11.66 -13.79 -6.75
C PHE A 81 -12.64 -14.04 -5.59
N THR A 82 -12.17 -13.99 -4.34
CA THR A 82 -13.00 -14.32 -3.17
C THR A 82 -13.12 -13.15 -2.22
N ASN A 83 -14.26 -13.05 -1.53
CA ASN A 83 -14.47 -12.03 -0.51
C ASN A 83 -13.45 -12.14 0.62
N LYS A 84 -13.18 -13.37 1.08
CA LYS A 84 -12.16 -13.65 2.10
C LYS A 84 -10.79 -13.07 1.74
N ALA A 85 -10.33 -13.28 0.50
CA ALA A 85 -9.05 -12.72 0.06
C ALA A 85 -9.08 -11.18 -0.02
N ALA A 86 -10.22 -10.58 -0.38
CA ALA A 86 -10.35 -9.14 -0.45
C ALA A 86 -10.30 -8.51 0.95
N ASP A 87 -10.95 -9.15 1.91
CA ASP A 87 -11.00 -8.70 3.29
C ASP A 87 -9.63 -8.86 3.96
N GLU A 88 -8.98 -10.01 3.81
CA GLU A 88 -7.60 -10.22 4.28
C GLU A 88 -6.62 -9.21 3.66
N MET A 89 -6.75 -8.91 2.36
CA MET A 89 -5.91 -7.92 1.70
C MET A 89 -6.13 -6.52 2.27
N ARG A 90 -7.39 -6.14 2.48
CA ARG A 90 -7.75 -4.83 3.06
C ARG A 90 -7.21 -4.69 4.48
N GLU A 91 -7.40 -5.70 5.33
CA GLU A 91 -6.88 -5.72 6.70
C GLU A 91 -5.36 -5.56 6.73
N ARG A 92 -4.64 -6.28 5.86
CA ARG A 92 -3.18 -6.18 5.77
C ARG A 92 -2.72 -4.79 5.34
N VAL A 93 -3.38 -4.16 4.38
CA VAL A 93 -3.03 -2.79 3.96
C VAL A 93 -3.32 -1.80 5.11
N ILE A 94 -4.45 -1.95 5.81
CA ILE A 94 -4.77 -1.13 6.99
C ILE A 94 -3.72 -1.33 8.09
N GLN A 95 -3.24 -2.55 8.32
CA GLN A 95 -2.17 -2.81 9.31
C GLN A 95 -0.84 -2.14 8.93
N LEU A 96 -0.55 -2.01 7.63
CA LEU A 96 0.70 -1.39 7.16
C LEU A 96 0.68 0.14 7.28
N ILE A 97 -0.43 0.79 6.90
CA ILE A 97 -0.46 2.26 6.70
C ILE A 97 -1.63 2.95 7.42
N GLY A 98 -2.40 2.20 8.20
CA GLY A 98 -3.50 2.71 9.00
C GLY A 98 -4.63 3.34 8.16
N PRO A 99 -5.27 4.40 8.68
CA PRO A 99 -6.37 5.09 8.02
C PRO A 99 -6.03 5.68 6.64
N GLN A 100 -4.75 5.86 6.30
CA GLN A 100 -4.32 6.36 5.00
C GLN A 100 -4.73 5.43 3.85
N SER A 101 -4.99 4.14 4.13
CA SER A 101 -5.51 3.19 3.16
C SER A 101 -6.98 3.38 2.79
N ARG A 102 -7.72 4.21 3.56
CA ARG A 102 -9.15 4.41 3.35
C ARG A 102 -9.41 5.02 1.98
N GLY A 103 -10.36 4.43 1.26
CA GLY A 103 -10.72 4.86 -0.09
C GLY A 103 -10.12 4.02 -1.21
N SER A 104 -9.13 3.16 -0.94
CA SER A 104 -8.65 2.16 -1.90
C SER A 104 -9.76 1.19 -2.32
N TRP A 105 -9.83 0.89 -3.61
CA TRP A 105 -10.83 -0.02 -4.17
C TRP A 105 -10.28 -1.44 -4.10
N ILE A 106 -10.45 -2.07 -2.94
CA ILE A 106 -10.07 -3.47 -2.71
C ILE A 106 -11.35 -4.30 -2.70
N GLY A 107 -11.45 -5.34 -3.54
CA GLY A 107 -12.69 -6.13 -3.61
C GLY A 107 -12.64 -7.28 -4.62
N THR A 108 -13.80 -7.90 -4.83
CA THR A 108 -13.97 -8.90 -5.89
C THR A 108 -14.40 -8.26 -7.20
N PHE A 109 -14.22 -8.97 -8.31
CA PHE A 109 -14.73 -8.55 -9.62
C PHE A 109 -16.22 -8.17 -9.55
N HIS A 110 -17.05 -9.06 -8.98
CA HIS A 110 -18.49 -8.84 -8.84
C HIS A 110 -18.82 -7.58 -8.03
N ALA A 111 -18.15 -7.38 -6.89
CA ALA A 111 -18.39 -6.20 -6.06
C ALA A 111 -18.01 -4.90 -6.78
N MET A 112 -16.92 -4.90 -7.55
CA MET A 112 -16.48 -3.73 -8.30
C MET A 112 -17.43 -3.41 -9.45
N MET A 113 -17.86 -4.42 -10.21
CA MET A 113 -18.82 -4.25 -11.31
C MET A 113 -20.16 -3.72 -10.79
N LEU A 114 -20.70 -4.31 -9.71
CA LEU A 114 -21.95 -3.84 -9.09
C LEU A 114 -21.85 -2.38 -8.61
N ARG A 115 -20.70 -2.00 -8.04
CA ARG A 115 -20.46 -0.62 -7.59
C ARG A 115 -20.44 0.37 -8.75
N ILE A 116 -19.85 -0.01 -9.89
CA ILE A 116 -19.84 0.81 -11.11
C ILE A 116 -21.27 0.98 -11.62
N LEU A 117 -22.03 -0.12 -11.75
CA LEU A 117 -23.41 -0.07 -12.20
C LEU A 117 -24.27 0.84 -11.32
N ARG A 118 -24.19 0.72 -9.99
CA ARG A 118 -24.97 1.56 -9.06
C ARG A 118 -24.62 3.05 -9.12
N ARG A 119 -23.44 3.41 -9.59
CA ARG A 119 -23.02 4.82 -9.71
C ARG A 119 -23.53 5.48 -10.99
N HIS A 120 -23.79 4.69 -12.02
CA HIS A 120 -24.17 5.15 -13.36
C HIS A 120 -25.57 4.68 -13.77
N ALA A 121 -26.33 4.13 -12.83
CA ALA A 121 -27.75 3.80 -12.99
C ALA A 121 -28.64 4.96 -12.56
#